data_AF-A0A5N8YN50-F1
#
_entry.id   AF-A0A5N8YN50-F1
#
_cell.length_a   1.000
_cell.length_b   1.000
_cell.length_c   1.000
_cell.angle_alpha   90.00
_cell.angle_beta   90.00
_cell.angle_gamma   90.00
#
_symmetry.space_group_name_H-M   'P 1'
#
loop_
_entity.id
_entity.type
_entity.pdbx_description
1 polymer ?
#
loop_
_entity_poly.entity_id
_entity_poly.type
_entity_poly.pdbx_seq_one_letter_code
_entity_poly.pdbx_strand_id
1 'polypeptide(L)'
;MTKSGLDVIPGNDMTRIRVVCEHQSGLIYVVPADRSWVCDQVNLPAHALAGFFRELTSLENKEVQDLMQLWGVYYRQLPRDQEERAD
;
A
#
# COMPACT_ATOMS: atom_id res chain seq x y z
N MET A 1 11.73 -12.63 19.98
CA MET A 1 12.08 -12.94 18.58
C MET A 1 11.19 -12.13 17.67
N THR A 2 11.75 -11.37 16.73
CA THR A 2 10.98 -10.64 15.71
C THR A 2 10.42 -11.64 14.71
N LYS A 3 9.09 -11.64 14.55
CA LYS A 3 8.41 -12.53 13.59
C LYS A 3 8.67 -12.04 12.16
N SER A 4 9.26 -12.88 11.32
CA SER A 4 9.38 -12.66 9.88
C SER A 4 8.00 -12.67 9.22
N GLY A 5 7.83 -11.90 8.14
CA GLY A 5 6.59 -11.74 7.39
C GLY A 5 6.15 -10.28 7.27
N LEU A 6 4.86 -10.12 6.96
CA LEU A 6 4.15 -8.85 6.94
C LEU A 6 3.37 -8.69 8.25
N ASP A 7 3.66 -7.63 9.01
CA ASP A 7 2.97 -7.36 10.28
C ASP A 7 2.44 -5.93 10.28
N VAL A 8 1.12 -5.78 10.27
CA VAL A 8 0.43 -4.48 10.29
C VAL A 8 0.17 -4.10 11.74
N ILE A 9 0.88 -3.09 12.21
CA ILE A 9 0.87 -2.61 13.58
C ILE A 9 0.14 -1.26 13.61
N PRO A 10 -1.18 -1.25 13.91
CA PRO A 10 -1.91 -0.01 14.08
C PRO A 10 -1.42 0.75 15.32
N GLY A 11 -1.49 2.07 15.25
CA GLY A 11 -1.20 2.99 16.35
C GLY A 11 -2.12 4.21 16.27
N ASN A 12 -2.14 5.00 17.33
CA ASN A 12 -3.12 6.09 17.49
C ASN A 12 -3.05 7.16 16.40
N ASP A 13 -1.90 7.40 15.78
CA ASP A 13 -1.74 8.43 14.73
C ASP A 13 -1.06 7.91 13.46
N MET A 14 -0.65 6.63 13.46
CA MET A 14 0.04 6.01 12.34
C MET A 14 -0.12 4.50 12.35
N THR A 15 -0.03 3.90 11.16
CA THR A 15 0.16 2.47 10.99
C THR A 15 1.59 2.17 10.58
N ARG A 16 2.19 1.17 11.21
CA ARG A 16 3.52 0.65 10.85
C ARG A 16 3.36 -0.74 10.26
N ILE A 17 3.83 -0.96 9.04
CA ILE A 17 3.84 -2.28 8.40
C ILE A 17 5.29 -2.77 8.40
N ARG A 18 5.60 -3.77 9.22
CA ARG A 18 6.91 -4.43 9.16
C ARG A 18 6.94 -5.38 7.97
N VAL A 19 8.00 -5.30 7.19
CA VAL A 19 8.30 -6.15 6.02
C VAL A 19 9.67 -6.78 6.28
N VAL A 20 9.70 -7.91 6.97
CA VAL A 20 10.95 -8.47 7.52
C VAL A 20 11.11 -9.95 7.21
N CYS A 21 12.29 -10.35 6.72
CA CYS A 21 12.77 -11.72 6.65
C CYS A 21 14.29 -11.75 6.89
N GLU A 22 14.91 -12.91 6.80
CA GLU A 22 16.36 -13.07 7.02
C GLU A 22 17.22 -12.32 5.99
N HIS A 23 16.69 -12.06 4.80
CA HIS A 23 17.41 -11.44 3.68
C HIS A 23 17.17 -9.93 3.56
N GLN A 24 16.05 -9.43 4.09
CA GLN A 24 15.65 -8.03 3.93
C GLN A 24 14.75 -7.58 5.08
N SER A 25 14.89 -6.33 5.50
CA SER A 25 14.10 -5.75 6.59
C SER A 25 13.73 -4.30 6.29
N GLY A 26 12.45 -4.00 6.39
CA GLY A 26 11.91 -2.66 6.18
C GLY A 26 10.74 -2.32 7.10
N LEU A 27 10.42 -1.04 7.12
CA LEU A 27 9.26 -0.50 7.84
C LEU A 27 8.56 0.51 6.94
N ILE A 28 7.29 0.26 6.66
CA ILE A 28 6.43 1.19 5.94
C ILE A 28 5.61 1.94 6.98
N TYR A 29 5.70 3.26 6.97
CA TYR A 29 4.87 4.15 7.79
C TYR A 29 3.72 4.68 6.95
N VAL A 30 2.50 4.54 7.44
CA VAL A 30 1.33 5.21 6.90
C VAL A 30 0.81 6.19 7.94
N VAL A 31 0.77 7.46 7.56
CA VAL A 31 0.29 8.58 8.37
C VAL A 31 -0.84 9.29 7.61
N PRO A 32 -1.74 10.00 8.29
CA PRO A 32 -2.72 10.86 7.63
C PRO A 32 -2.04 11.86 6.69
N ALA A 33 -2.60 12.05 5.49
CA ALA A 33 -2.10 12.99 4.49
C ALA A 33 -3.25 13.54 3.63
N ASP A 34 -2.98 14.57 2.81
CA ASP A 34 -3.99 15.30 2.02
C ASP A 34 -4.83 14.41 1.07
N ARG A 35 -4.31 13.26 0.65
CA ARG A 35 -5.03 12.32 -0.22
C ARG A 35 -5.68 11.15 0.55
N SER A 36 -5.54 11.10 1.87
CA SER A 36 -6.02 9.99 2.70
C SER A 36 -6.79 10.44 3.95
N TRP A 37 -6.92 11.76 4.20
CA TRP A 37 -7.54 12.33 5.40
C TRP A 37 -9.01 11.92 5.62
N VAL A 38 -9.73 11.54 4.56
CA VAL A 38 -11.16 11.17 4.62
C VAL A 38 -11.36 9.80 5.27
N CYS A 39 -10.30 9.00 5.41
CA CYS A 39 -10.40 7.64 5.88
C CYS A 39 -10.24 7.55 7.41
N ASP A 40 -11.02 6.68 8.06
CA ASP A 40 -10.77 6.34 9.47
C ASP A 40 -9.39 5.69 9.65
N GLN A 41 -8.87 5.70 10.89
CA GLN A 41 -7.52 5.21 11.18
C GLN A 41 -7.31 3.72 10.85
N VAL A 42 -8.36 2.91 10.97
CA VAL A 42 -8.29 1.47 10.72
C VAL A 42 -8.12 1.20 9.22
N ASN A 43 -8.83 1.96 8.40
CA ASN A 43 -8.85 1.83 6.94
C ASN A 43 -7.79 2.70 6.24
N LEU A 44 -7.16 3.65 6.95
CA LEU A 44 -6.11 4.53 6.43
C LEU A 44 -4.99 3.80 5.65
N PRO A 45 -4.35 2.71 6.13
CA PRO A 45 -3.33 1.99 5.37
C PRO A 45 -3.86 1.43 4.06
N ALA A 46 -5.09 0.92 4.03
CA ALA A 46 -5.70 0.40 2.80
C ALA A 46 -5.95 1.54 1.80
N HIS A 47 -6.55 2.65 2.25
CA HIS A 47 -6.82 3.82 1.41
C HIS A 47 -5.54 4.40 0.81
N ALA A 48 -4.53 4.64 1.66
CA ALA A 48 -3.28 5.26 1.25
C ALA A 48 -2.51 4.37 0.27
N LEU A 49 -2.36 3.07 0.55
CA LEU A 49 -1.61 2.16 -0.34
C LEU A 49 -2.35 1.93 -1.66
N ALA A 50 -3.67 1.76 -1.64
CA ALA A 50 -4.44 1.63 -2.88
C ALA A 50 -4.33 2.89 -3.76
N GLY A 51 -4.49 4.08 -3.16
CA GLY A 51 -4.34 5.35 -3.87
C GLY A 51 -2.92 5.57 -4.42
N PHE A 52 -1.90 5.32 -3.59
CA PHE A 52 -0.50 5.45 -3.96
C PHE A 52 -0.13 4.54 -5.14
N PHE A 53 -0.43 3.25 -5.08
CA PHE A 53 -0.06 2.32 -6.15
C PHE A 53 -0.86 2.55 -7.43
N ARG A 54 -2.14 2.95 -7.33
CA ARG A 54 -2.92 3.38 -8.50
C ARG A 54 -2.25 4.53 -9.22
N GLU A 55 -1.86 5.56 -8.48
CA GLU A 55 -1.21 6.72 -9.07
C GLU A 55 0.19 6.38 -9.58
N LEU A 56 0.98 5.63 -8.82
CA LEU A 56 2.32 5.18 -9.22
C LEU A 56 2.29 4.42 -10.55
N THR A 57 1.35 3.49 -10.73
CA THR A 57 1.20 2.74 -11.98
C THR A 57 0.68 3.59 -13.13
N SER A 58 -0.17 4.59 -12.85
CA SER A 58 -0.67 5.54 -13.85
C SER A 58 0.40 6.51 -14.39
N LEU A 59 1.57 6.62 -13.73
CA LEU A 59 2.68 7.42 -14.23
C LEU A 59 3.31 6.83 -15.50
N GLU A 60 3.06 5.55 -15.78
CA GLU A 60 3.66 4.81 -16.91
C GLU A 60 5.19 4.96 -17.00
N ASN A 61 5.83 5.18 -15.85
CA ASN A 61 7.27 5.39 -15.77
C ASN A 61 7.99 4.04 -15.93
N LYS A 62 8.83 3.95 -16.97
CA LYS A 62 9.55 2.72 -17.31
C LYS A 62 10.45 2.20 -16.18
N GLU A 63 11.17 3.08 -15.49
CA GLU A 63 12.09 2.66 -14.42
C GLU A 63 11.34 2.05 -13.24
N VAL A 64 10.18 2.65 -12.88
CA VAL A 64 9.29 2.12 -11.84
C VAL A 64 8.73 0.76 -12.26
N GLN A 65 8.27 0.62 -13.50
CA GLN A 65 7.75 -0.65 -14.03
C GLN A 65 8.82 -1.76 -14.05
N ASP A 66 10.06 -1.43 -14.47
CA ASP A 66 11.17 -2.36 -14.48
C ASP A 66 11.53 -2.82 -13.05
N LEU A 67 11.54 -1.90 -12.08
CA LEU A 67 11.73 -2.26 -10.66
C LEU A 67 10.60 -3.16 -10.15
N MET A 68 9.34 -2.81 -10.43
CA MET A 68 8.18 -3.62 -10.07
C MET A 68 8.31 -5.05 -10.62
N GLN A 69 8.73 -5.20 -11.88
CA GLN A 69 8.97 -6.50 -12.50
C GLN A 69 10.13 -7.27 -11.84
N LEU A 70 11.27 -6.61 -11.59
CA LEU A 70 12.44 -7.23 -10.95
C LEU A 70 12.13 -7.77 -9.55
N TRP A 71 11.31 -7.05 -8.78
CA TRP A 71 10.88 -7.47 -7.45
C TRP A 71 9.64 -8.38 -7.47
N GLY A 72 9.03 -8.62 -8.64
CA GLY A 72 7.80 -9.42 -8.77
C GLY A 72 6.57 -8.80 -8.12
N VAL A 73 6.53 -7.46 -8.01
CA VAL A 73 5.43 -6.71 -7.38
C VAL A 73 4.58 -6.07 -8.47
N TYR A 74 3.29 -6.38 -8.47
CA TYR A 74 2.33 -5.81 -9.40
C TYR A 74 1.13 -5.25 -8.65
N TYR A 75 0.60 -4.14 -9.14
CA TYR A 75 -0.63 -3.56 -8.62
C TYR A 75 -1.68 -3.49 -9.73
N ARG A 76 -2.88 -3.98 -9.42
CA ARG A 76 -4.06 -3.84 -10.26
C ARG A 76 -5.14 -3.15 -9.43
N GLN A 77 -5.65 -2.05 -9.93
CA GLN A 77 -6.81 -1.40 -9.32
C GLN A 77 -8.03 -2.32 -9.47
N LEU A 78 -8.77 -2.53 -8.38
CA LEU A 78 -10.06 -3.23 -8.40
C LEU A 78 -11.17 -2.23 -8.78
N PRO A 79 -12.26 -2.70 -9.44
CA PRO A 79 -13.46 -1.90 -9.64
C PRO A 79 -13.97 -1.36 -8.31
N ARG A 80 -14.62 -0.19 -8.32
CA ARG A 80 -15.36 0.26 -7.13
C ARG A 80 -16.68 -0.50 -7.07
N ASP A 81 -17.15 -0.85 -5.88
CA ASP A 81 -18.45 -1.51 -5.67
C ASP A 81 -19.65 -0.75 -6.30
N GLN A 82 -19.50 0.54 -6.64
CA GLN A 82 -20.50 1.34 -7.36
C GLN A 82 -20.47 1.18 -8.89
N GLU A 83 -19.37 0.67 -9.46
CA GLU A 83 -19.23 0.37 -10.89
C GLU A 83 -19.74 -1.05 -11.23
N GLU A 84 -19.72 -1.99 -10.28
CA GLU A 84 -20.23 -3.37 -10.47
C GLU A 84 -21.76 -3.47 -10.51
N ARG A 85 -22.49 -2.44 -10.07
CA ARG A 85 -23.97 -2.42 -10.10
C ARG A 85 -24.56 -1.89 -11.41
N ALA A 86 -23.72 -1.52 -12.36
CA ALA A 86 -24.12 -0.96 -13.64
C ALA A 86 -23.92 -1.97 -14.78
N ASP A 87 -24.35 -3.22 -14.59
CA ASP A 87 -24.51 -4.24 -15.64
C ASP A 87 -25.79 -5.06 -15.41
#